data_AF-A0A498RD34-F1
#
_entry.id   AF-A0A498RD34-F1
#
_cell.length_a   1.000
_cell.length_b   1.000
_cell.length_c   1.000
_cell.angle_alpha   90.00
_cell.angle_beta   90.00
_cell.angle_gamma   90.00
#
_symmetry.space_group_name_H-M   'P 1'
#
loop_
_entity.id
_entity.type
_entity.pdbx_description
1 polymer ?
#
loop_
_entity_poly.entity_id
_entity_poly.type
_entity_poly.pdbx_seq_one_letter_code
_entity_poly.pdbx_strand_id
1 'polypeptide(L)'
;MFEQISSLLYSLVEQTGLAQLWWGNVVMIIVGAVLVYLALARKYEPFLLLGIGFACIVANVPGSDLIKPGGLFYYAYKGVELVILPPLIFFG
;
A
#
# COMPACT_ATOMS: atom_id res chain seq x y z
N MET A 1 -3.38 -30.00 23.67
CA MET A 1 -4.40 -29.37 22.78
C MET A 1 -4.53 -27.87 23.05
N PHE A 2 -4.90 -27.41 24.25
CA PHE A 2 -4.96 -25.96 24.55
C PHE A 2 -3.59 -25.24 24.44
N GLU A 3 -2.50 -25.88 24.88
CA GLU A 3 -1.10 -25.39 24.71
C GLU A 3 -0.65 -25.26 23.24
N GLN A 4 -1.18 -26.10 22.35
CA GLN A 4 -0.87 -26.01 20.91
C GLN A 4 -1.69 -24.91 20.24
N ILE A 5 -2.92 -24.65 20.71
CA ILE A 5 -3.73 -23.55 20.20
C ILE A 5 -3.09 -22.21 20.59
N SER A 6 -2.58 -22.07 21.81
CA SER A 6 -1.87 -20.86 22.25
C SER A 6 -0.58 -20.65 21.44
N SER A 7 0.23 -21.69 21.23
CA SER A 7 1.45 -21.55 20.41
C SER A 7 1.15 -21.13 18.97
N LEU A 8 0.08 -21.67 18.37
CA LEU A 8 -0.34 -21.29 17.01
C LEU A 8 -0.84 -19.84 16.94
N LEU A 9 -1.55 -19.36 17.97
CA LEU A 9 -1.96 -17.95 18.04
C LEU A 9 -0.76 -17.00 18.16
N TYR A 10 0.26 -17.37 18.95
CA TYR A 10 1.50 -16.59 19.03
C TYR A 10 2.24 -16.54 17.69
N SER A 11 2.39 -17.69 17.02
CA SER A 11 3.03 -17.74 15.70
C SER A 11 2.25 -16.96 14.64
N LEU A 12 0.92 -16.95 14.70
CA LEU A 12 0.09 -16.14 13.81
C LEU A 12 0.30 -14.64 14.04
N VAL A 13 0.36 -14.19 15.29
CA VAL A 13 0.61 -12.76 15.59
C VAL A 13 2.00 -12.32 15.14
N GLU A 14 3.02 -13.17 15.30
CA GLU A 14 4.38 -12.89 14.79
C GLU A 14 4.43 -12.84 13.26
N GLN A 15 3.77 -13.76 12.56
CA GLN A 15 3.88 -13.89 11.10
C GLN A 15 2.96 -12.95 10.32
N THR A 16 1.85 -12.50 10.91
CA THR A 16 0.85 -11.66 10.21
C THR A 16 1.27 -10.20 10.05
N GLY A 17 2.45 -9.80 10.55
CA GLY A 17 2.93 -8.42 10.46
C GLY A 17 2.13 -7.42 11.32
N LEU A 18 1.05 -7.86 11.98
CA LEU A 18 0.20 -7.03 12.84
C LEU A 18 0.96 -6.39 13.99
N ALA A 19 2.09 -6.96 14.41
CA ALA A 19 2.98 -6.37 15.41
C ALA A 19 3.67 -5.08 14.93
N GLN A 20 3.75 -4.85 13.62
CA GLN A 20 4.38 -3.67 13.00
C GLN A 20 3.36 -2.59 12.62
N LEU A 21 2.08 -2.78 12.96
CA LEU A 21 1.02 -1.81 12.65
C LEU A 21 1.19 -0.55 13.52
N TRP A 22 1.56 0.54 12.88
CA TRP A 22 1.56 1.87 13.48
C TRP A 22 0.26 2.60 13.15
N TRP A 23 -0.20 3.50 14.03
CA TRP A 23 -1.45 4.25 13.81
C TRP A 23 -1.41 5.08 12.52
N GLY A 24 -0.22 5.53 12.10
CA GLY A 24 -0.03 6.23 10.82
C GLY A 24 -0.41 5.40 9.61
N ASN A 25 -0.14 4.08 9.63
CA ASN A 25 -0.53 3.17 8.55
C ASN A 25 -2.05 3.13 8.38
N VAL A 26 -2.79 3.06 9.50
CA VAL A 26 -4.25 3.07 9.49
C VAL A 26 -4.80 4.37 8.90
N VAL A 27 -4.22 5.52 9.30
CA VAL A 27 -4.60 6.83 8.75
C VAL A 27 -4.36 6.88 7.24
N MET A 28 -3.21 6.42 6.77
CA MET A 28 -2.89 6.44 5.34
C MET A 28 -3.77 5.48 4.52
N ILE A 29 -4.15 4.33 5.07
CA ILE A 29 -5.12 3.42 4.44
C ILE A 29 -6.48 4.12 4.29
N ILE A 30 -6.94 4.83 5.32
CA ILE A 30 -8.19 5.61 5.26
C ILE A 30 -8.09 6.69 4.17
N VAL A 31 -6.98 7.42 4.10
CA VAL A 31 -6.73 8.42 3.05
C VAL A 31 -6.77 7.77 1.66
N GLY A 32 -6.10 6.63 1.47
CA GLY A 32 -6.14 5.88 0.22
C GLY A 32 -7.56 5.44 -0.16
N ALA A 33 -8.36 4.98 0.80
CA ALA A 33 -9.76 4.63 0.57
C ALA A 33 -10.61 5.85 0.17
N VAL A 34 -10.35 7.03 0.77
CA VAL A 34 -10.99 8.30 0.37
C VAL A 34 -10.61 8.67 -1.06
N LEU A 35 -9.34 8.52 -1.47
CA LEU A 35 -8.91 8.77 -2.84
C LEU A 35 -9.59 7.84 -3.85
N VAL A 36 -9.70 6.55 -3.52
CA VAL A 36 -10.45 5.57 -4.34
C VAL A 36 -11.92 5.96 -4.44
N TYR A 37 -12.54 6.38 -3.33
CA TYR A 37 -13.92 6.87 -3.33
C TYR A 37 -14.09 8.10 -4.24
N LEU A 38 -13.18 9.06 -4.18
CA LEU A 38 -13.20 10.25 -5.05
C LEU A 38 -13.04 9.89 -6.53
N ALA A 39 -12.18 8.91 -6.84
CA ALA A 39 -11.99 8.42 -8.21
C ALA A 39 -13.26 7.76 -8.78
N LEU A 40 -13.95 6.95 -7.98
CA LEU A 40 -15.11 6.17 -8.45
C LEU A 40 -16.43 6.92 -8.36
N ALA A 41 -16.73 7.52 -7.20
CA ALA A 41 -18.03 8.15 -6.94
C ALA A 41 -18.09 9.57 -7.52
N ARG A 42 -16.99 10.33 -7.41
CA ARG A 42 -16.93 11.72 -7.88
C ARG A 42 -16.23 11.88 -9.23
N LYS A 43 -15.62 10.81 -9.77
CA LYS A 43 -14.93 10.80 -11.06
C LYS A 43 -13.83 11.87 -11.19
N TYR A 44 -13.17 12.21 -10.08
CA TYR A 44 -11.97 13.06 -10.12
C TYR A 44 -10.79 12.24 -10.63
N GLU A 45 -10.21 12.66 -11.76
CA GLU A 45 -9.09 12.01 -12.48
C GLU A 45 -9.04 10.49 -12.26
N PRO A 46 -10.07 9.76 -12.71
CA PRO A 46 -10.35 8.40 -12.24
C PRO A 46 -9.20 7.43 -12.53
N PHE A 47 -8.49 7.63 -13.64
CA PHE A 47 -7.34 6.79 -14.01
C PHE A 47 -6.14 6.99 -13.09
N LEU A 48 -5.89 8.23 -12.65
CA LEU A 48 -4.72 8.58 -11.85
C LEU A 48 -4.99 8.41 -10.35
N LEU A 49 -6.12 8.95 -9.84
CA LEU A 49 -6.47 8.86 -8.43
C LEU A 49 -6.73 7.42 -7.97
N LEU A 50 -7.32 6.57 -8.82
CA LEU A 50 -7.55 5.16 -8.46
C LEU A 50 -6.22 4.42 -8.25
N GLY A 51 -5.24 4.64 -9.13
CA GLY A 51 -3.90 4.06 -9.02
C GLY A 51 -3.17 4.55 -7.76
N ILE A 52 -3.21 5.85 -7.49
CA ILE A 52 -2.60 6.44 -6.28
C ILE A 52 -3.27 5.92 -5.00
N GLY A 53 -4.60 5.90 -4.96
CA GLY A 53 -5.36 5.42 -3.79
C GLY A 53 -5.05 3.95 -3.48
N PHE A 54 -5.00 3.10 -4.51
CA PHE A 54 -4.64 1.69 -4.35
C PHE A 54 -3.19 1.51 -3.86
N ALA A 55 -2.24 2.20 -4.49
CA ALA A 55 -0.84 2.15 -4.08
C ALA A 55 -0.66 2.62 -2.63
N CYS A 56 -1.36 3.67 -2.22
CA CYS A 56 -1.35 4.18 -0.85
C CYS A 56 -1.85 3.14 0.16
N ILE A 57 -2.95 2.46 -0.13
CA ILE A 57 -3.47 1.40 0.75
C ILE A 57 -2.44 0.27 0.88
N VAL A 58 -1.98 -0.27 -0.24
CA VAL A 58 -1.09 -1.45 -0.29
C VAL A 58 0.29 -1.15 0.31
N ALA A 59 0.80 0.06 0.11
CA ALA A 59 2.06 0.53 0.70
C ALA A 59 1.99 0.57 2.24
N ASN A 60 0.83 0.92 2.79
CA ASN A 60 0.66 1.05 4.24
C ASN A 60 0.18 -0.23 4.93
N VAL A 61 -0.03 -1.33 4.19
CA VAL A 61 -0.29 -2.63 4.81
C VAL A 61 0.94 -3.07 5.62
N PRO A 62 0.79 -3.41 6.91
CA PRO A 62 1.90 -3.86 7.74
C PRO A 62 2.55 -5.13 7.18
N GLY A 63 3.87 -5.23 7.30
CA GLY A 63 4.63 -6.36 6.75
C GLY A 63 4.83 -6.31 5.22
N SER A 64 4.49 -5.20 4.56
CA SER A 64 4.71 -5.03 3.12
C SER A 64 6.19 -4.77 2.80
N ASP A 65 6.79 -5.65 1.99
CA ASP A 65 8.15 -5.48 1.45
C ASP A 65 8.17 -4.67 0.15
N LEU A 66 7.01 -4.19 -0.32
CA LEU A 66 6.85 -3.57 -1.64
C LEU A 66 7.60 -2.24 -1.80
N ILE A 67 7.79 -1.51 -0.70
CA ILE A 67 8.48 -0.20 -0.67
C ILE A 67 9.98 -0.36 -0.38
N LYS A 68 10.39 -1.50 0.20
CA LYS A 68 11.80 -1.73 0.54
C LYS A 68 12.65 -1.75 -0.74
N PRO A 69 13.96 -1.46 -0.66
CA PRO A 69 14.86 -1.57 -1.80
C PRO A 69 14.73 -2.95 -2.46
N GLY A 70 14.38 -2.98 -3.75
CA GLY A 70 14.11 -4.20 -4.52
C GLY A 70 12.64 -4.62 -4.59
N GLY A 71 11.75 -3.96 -3.85
CA GLY A 71 10.30 -4.16 -3.92
C GLY A 71 9.67 -3.54 -5.18
N LEU A 72 8.44 -3.97 -5.49
CA LEU A 72 7.72 -3.50 -6.68
C LEU A 72 7.50 -1.98 -6.69
N PHE A 73 7.03 -1.41 -5.58
CA PHE A 73 6.77 0.03 -5.48
C PHE A 73 8.06 0.84 -5.40
N TYR A 74 9.15 0.25 -4.91
CA TYR A 74 10.48 0.87 -5.00
C TYR A 74 10.90 1.12 -6.45
N TYR A 75 10.76 0.12 -7.33
CA TYR A 75 11.10 0.29 -8.76
C TYR A 75 10.11 1.21 -9.49
N ALA A 76 8.82 1.14 -9.17
CA ALA A 76 7.84 2.08 -9.70
C ALA A 76 8.19 3.53 -9.33
N TYR A 77 8.56 3.78 -8.06
CA TYR A 77 8.99 5.10 -7.59
C TYR A 77 10.29 5.55 -8.26
N LYS A 78 11.26 4.65 -8.50
CA LYS A 78 12.48 4.97 -9.25
C LYS A 78 12.18 5.50 -10.66
N GLY A 79 11.14 4.99 -11.32
CA GLY A 79 10.68 5.54 -12.61
C GLY A 79 10.19 6.99 -12.52
N VAL A 80 9.62 7.38 -11.37
CA VAL A 80 9.21 8.77 -11.09
C VAL A 80 10.43 9.62 -10.76
N GLU A 81 11.33 9.13 -9.90
CA GLU A 81 12.56 9.82 -9.48
C GLU A 81 13.50 10.09 -10.66
N LEU A 82 13.60 9.15 -11.59
CA LEU A 82 14.37 9.31 -12.83
C LEU A 82 13.63 10.14 -13.90
N VAL A 83 12.43 10.64 -13.59
CA VAL A 83 11.59 11.43 -14.50
C VAL A 83 11.29 10.67 -15.81
N ILE A 84 11.24 9.34 -15.76
CA ILE A 84 10.91 8.49 -16.91
C ILE A 84 9.38 8.39 -17.04
N LEU A 85 8.67 8.19 -15.94
CA LEU A 85 7.21 8.05 -15.91
C LEU A 85 6.45 9.33 -16.32
N PRO A 86 6.81 10.54 -15.85
CA PRO A 86 6.06 11.74 -16.20
C PRO A 86 6.00 12.03 -17.72
N PRO A 87 7.09 11.99 -18.50
CA PRO A 87 7.00 12.14 -19.95
C PRO A 87 6.15 11.04 -20.60
N LEU A 88 6.28 9.78 -20.17
CA LEU A 88 5.55 8.64 -20.74
C LEU A 88 4.02 8.77 -20.60
N ILE A 89 3.53 9.25 -19.45
CA ILE A 89 2.08 9.47 -19.28
C ILE A 89 1.54 10.64 -20.11
N PHE A 90 2.39 11.59 -20.51
CA PHE A 90 2.03 12.74 -21.36
C PHE A 90 2.26 12.50 -22.86
N PHE A 91 2.88 11.38 -23.25
CA PHE A 91 3.03 10.98 -24.66
C PHE A 91 1.74 10.36 -25.25
N GLY A 92 0.73 10.08 -24.42
CA GLY A 92 -0.58 9.58 -24.84
C GLY A 92 -1.57 10.68 -25.19
#